data_AF-A0A2E0XAR6-F1
#
_entry.id   AF-A0A2E0XAR6-F1
#
_cell.length_a   1.000
_cell.length_b   1.000
_cell.length_c   1.000
_cell.angle_alpha   90.00
_cell.angle_beta   90.00
_cell.angle_gamma   90.00
#
_symmetry.space_group_name_H-M   'P 1'
#
loop_
_entity.id
_entity.type
_entity.pdbx_description
1 polymer ?
#
loop_
_entity_poly.entity_id
_entity_poly.type
_entity_poly.pdbx_seq_one_letter_code
_entity_poly.pdbx_strand_id
1 'polypeptide(L)'
;MRLILSCVVVLFLFAQSAAFAVPPGFVTREIPIGAPTAAVTFDDAGMLYVVESAVYFENATNLHVVAPSGMIVSTATITGEDPDNFFVGGVAYDFVDGRILVTDNAGSGRLYSFDEAGNRETIADGIQFITDVAVRSSGEIFVSTATTAGEVLAVDRATGSTVSALGGLAFGAGLAFEADGDLVVQDVAYDAQFNPSGSLRRLPISESESGLQFGAPEALVSGANSSYGVVITTPNENEYFATGRGGLYRYSGTPLGESLFAGSGGEDHFSSAIAFHPGVDSFAAFAGAGGGKIVYAAQAAFGVEDDFLTVITPAEPTDFNSSGLIDLADLEVWAAGFGMAAPGRNQGDANADGAVTGDDFLTWQRSYQQDLPPVQALFNGMQIPEPNSMLLFAFSGAIFLARVFLRVH
;
A
#
# COMPACT_ATOMS: atom_id res chain seq x y z
N MET A 1 44.68 53.30 13.23
CA MET A 1 43.33 53.16 12.65
C MET A 1 43.33 51.89 11.81
N ARG A 2 43.00 50.75 12.41
CA ARG A 2 42.87 49.45 11.74
C ARG A 2 41.42 49.02 11.91
N LEU A 3 40.69 48.91 10.80
CA LEU A 3 39.34 48.34 10.78
C LEU A 3 39.44 46.85 11.11
N ILE A 4 38.69 46.41 12.11
CA ILE A 4 38.44 44.99 12.37
C ILE A 4 37.13 44.65 11.63
N LEU A 5 37.25 43.81 10.61
CA LEU A 5 36.15 43.24 9.86
C LEU A 5 35.51 42.15 10.76
N SER A 6 34.34 42.43 11.34
CA SER A 6 33.56 41.39 12.04
C SER A 6 32.89 40.50 10.99
N CYS A 7 33.43 39.30 10.82
CA CYS A 7 32.82 38.23 10.05
C CYS A 7 31.67 37.64 10.88
N VAL A 8 30.42 37.91 10.50
CA VAL A 8 29.25 37.23 11.07
C VAL A 8 29.13 35.90 10.35
N VAL A 9 29.53 34.82 11.03
CA VAL A 9 29.21 33.45 10.61
C VAL A 9 27.74 33.23 10.97
N VAL A 10 26.86 33.26 9.97
CA VAL A 10 25.48 32.79 10.11
C VAL A 10 25.55 31.27 10.11
N LEU A 11 25.49 30.66 11.30
CA LEU A 11 25.30 29.23 11.45
C LEU A 11 23.83 28.93 11.06
N PHE A 12 23.60 28.39 9.86
CA PHE A 12 22.34 27.71 9.57
C PHE A 12 22.32 26.41 10.36
N LEU A 13 21.69 26.44 11.53
CA LEU A 13 21.26 25.24 12.23
C LEU A 13 20.07 24.69 11.45
N PHE A 14 20.32 23.73 10.56
CA PHE A 14 19.26 22.83 10.11
C PHE A 14 18.83 22.02 11.34
N ALA A 15 17.65 22.32 11.88
CA ALA A 15 17.00 21.41 12.81
C ALA A 15 16.63 20.17 11.98
N GLN A 16 17.41 19.09 12.09
CA GLN A 16 16.95 17.79 11.63
C GLN A 16 15.76 17.42 12.49
N SER A 17 14.57 17.29 11.89
CA SER A 17 13.43 16.68 12.56
C SER A 17 13.85 15.27 12.98
N ALA A 18 13.60 14.92 14.24
CA ALA A 18 13.90 13.59 14.73
C ALA A 18 12.86 12.63 14.15
N ALA A 19 13.30 11.75 13.25
CA ALA A 19 12.46 10.66 12.76
C ALA A 19 11.86 9.88 13.94
N PHE A 20 10.55 9.73 13.94
CA PHE A 20 9.82 8.93 14.90
C PHE A 20 9.82 7.48 14.43
N ALA A 21 10.61 6.65 15.12
CA ALA A 21 10.66 5.22 14.88
C ALA A 21 9.31 4.57 15.17
N VAL A 22 8.96 3.53 14.40
CA VAL A 22 7.79 2.70 14.69
C VAL A 22 7.84 2.12 16.10
N PRO A 23 6.68 1.83 16.74
CA PRO A 23 6.66 1.24 18.07
C PRO A 23 7.34 -0.13 18.11
N PRO A 24 7.80 -0.59 19.29
CA PRO A 24 8.34 -1.93 19.44
C PRO A 24 7.39 -3.00 18.92
N GLY A 25 7.94 -3.95 18.15
CA GLY A 25 7.17 -5.02 17.51
C GLY A 25 6.72 -4.72 16.09
N PHE A 26 7.19 -3.62 15.51
CA PHE A 26 7.09 -3.30 14.10
C PHE A 26 8.46 -2.98 13.53
N VAL A 27 8.62 -3.17 12.22
CA VAL A 27 9.80 -2.79 11.44
C VAL A 27 9.39 -2.00 10.21
N THR A 28 10.25 -1.10 9.78
CA THR A 28 10.07 -0.27 8.58
C THR A 28 11.03 -0.71 7.49
N ARG A 29 10.52 -0.78 6.25
CA ARG A 29 11.31 -1.00 5.04
C ARG A 29 10.97 0.07 4.02
N GLU A 30 11.97 0.56 3.29
CA GLU A 30 11.76 1.44 2.15
C GLU A 30 11.71 0.64 0.84
N ILE A 31 10.75 0.96 -0.03
CA ILE A 31 10.71 0.47 -1.41
C ILE A 31 11.04 1.65 -2.33
N PRO A 32 12.20 1.67 -2.99
CA PRO A 32 12.53 2.70 -3.97
C PRO A 32 11.58 2.62 -5.16
N ILE A 33 10.90 3.72 -5.46
CA ILE A 33 10.06 3.90 -6.66
C ILE A 33 10.84 4.68 -7.71
N GLY A 34 11.64 5.67 -7.29
CA GLY A 34 12.40 6.56 -8.16
C GLY A 34 11.60 7.75 -8.67
N ALA A 35 10.36 7.92 -8.20
CA ALA A 35 9.51 9.06 -8.48
C ALA A 35 8.49 9.29 -7.35
N PRO A 36 7.91 10.49 -7.29
CA PRO A 36 6.83 10.80 -6.36
C PRO A 36 5.62 9.90 -6.55
N THR A 37 5.04 9.44 -5.45
CA THR A 37 3.83 8.61 -5.45
C THR A 37 2.59 9.45 -5.19
N ALA A 38 1.55 9.28 -6.01
CA ALA A 38 0.24 9.88 -5.82
C ALA A 38 -0.68 9.01 -4.98
N ALA A 39 -0.73 7.70 -5.28
CA ALA A 39 -1.67 6.79 -4.65
C ALA A 39 -1.15 5.34 -4.64
N VAL A 40 -1.55 4.56 -3.63
CA VAL A 40 -1.18 3.13 -3.50
C VAL A 40 -2.39 2.28 -3.11
N THR A 41 -2.42 1.03 -3.55
CA THR A 41 -3.43 0.03 -3.13
C THR A 41 -2.88 -1.39 -3.24
N PHE A 42 -3.49 -2.34 -2.54
CA PHE A 42 -3.15 -3.76 -2.63
C PHE A 42 -4.25 -4.54 -3.35
N ASP A 43 -3.89 -5.59 -4.07
CA ASP A 43 -4.84 -6.67 -4.37
C ASP A 43 -4.95 -7.68 -3.22
N ASP A 44 -5.86 -8.65 -3.40
CA ASP A 44 -6.09 -9.76 -2.48
C ASP A 44 -4.89 -10.72 -2.34
N ALA A 45 -3.94 -10.68 -3.29
CA ALA A 45 -2.73 -11.51 -3.27
C ALA A 45 -1.54 -10.81 -2.58
N GLY A 46 -1.71 -9.55 -2.17
CA GLY A 46 -0.66 -8.74 -1.56
C GLY A 46 0.30 -8.10 -2.56
N MET A 47 -0.04 -8.08 -3.85
CA MET A 47 0.64 -7.24 -4.84
C MET A 47 0.26 -5.78 -4.58
N LEU A 48 1.26 -4.93 -4.55
CA LEU A 48 1.09 -3.50 -4.33
C LEU A 48 1.08 -2.78 -5.68
N TYR A 49 0.02 -2.02 -5.93
CA TYR A 49 -0.11 -1.14 -7.07
C TYR A 49 0.26 0.28 -6.64
N VAL A 50 1.19 0.89 -7.37
CA VAL A 50 1.72 2.22 -7.06
C VAL A 50 1.49 3.11 -8.27
N VAL A 51 0.76 4.20 -8.09
CA VAL A 51 0.56 5.21 -9.11
C VAL A 51 1.45 6.41 -8.79
N GLU A 52 2.38 6.71 -9.69
CA GLU A 52 3.23 7.90 -9.59
C GLU A 52 2.41 9.19 -9.78
N SER A 53 2.87 10.30 -9.19
CA SER A 53 2.34 11.62 -9.52
C SER A 53 2.69 11.97 -10.96
N ALA A 54 1.67 12.33 -11.75
CA ALA A 54 1.91 12.87 -13.08
C ALA A 54 2.70 14.19 -12.97
N VAL A 55 3.60 14.41 -13.93
CA VAL A 55 4.29 15.69 -14.04
C VAL A 55 3.27 16.77 -14.40
N TYR A 56 3.40 17.97 -13.82
CA TYR A 56 2.54 19.10 -14.16
C TYR A 56 2.51 19.33 -15.66
N PHE A 57 1.30 19.52 -16.20
CA PHE A 57 1.03 19.70 -17.63
C PHE A 57 1.22 18.45 -18.51
N GLU A 58 1.42 17.28 -17.91
CA GLU A 58 1.37 16.00 -18.59
C GLU A 58 0.10 15.24 -18.20
N ASN A 59 -0.35 14.36 -19.09
CA ASN A 59 -1.54 13.56 -18.89
C ASN A 59 -1.25 12.08 -18.67
N ALA A 60 0.01 11.72 -18.45
CA ALA A 60 0.44 10.35 -18.27
C ALA A 60 1.33 10.21 -17.05
N THR A 61 1.28 9.03 -16.43
CA THR A 61 2.12 8.65 -15.30
C THR A 61 2.35 7.14 -15.31
N ASN A 62 3.19 6.64 -14.42
CA ASN A 62 3.45 5.20 -14.30
C ASN A 62 2.55 4.54 -13.25
N LEU A 63 2.10 3.34 -13.58
CA LEU A 63 1.54 2.35 -12.69
C LEU A 63 2.57 1.23 -12.52
N HIS A 64 3.07 1.04 -11.29
CA HIS A 64 3.93 -0.08 -10.95
C HIS A 64 3.14 -1.19 -10.28
N VAL A 65 3.52 -2.43 -10.61
CA VAL A 65 3.10 -3.61 -9.87
C VAL A 65 4.30 -4.11 -9.06
N VAL A 66 4.16 -4.12 -7.74
CA VAL A 66 5.24 -4.40 -6.80
C VAL A 66 4.91 -5.68 -6.02
N ALA A 67 5.81 -6.64 -6.06
CA ALA A 67 5.67 -7.89 -5.31
C ALA A 67 5.75 -7.65 -3.79
N PRO A 68 5.26 -8.59 -2.96
CA PRO A 68 5.43 -8.52 -1.49
C PRO A 68 6.88 -8.32 -1.03
N SER A 69 7.84 -8.84 -1.80
CA SER A 69 9.28 -8.64 -1.59
C SER A 69 9.76 -7.20 -1.78
N GLY A 70 8.93 -6.31 -2.33
CA GLY A 70 9.29 -4.94 -2.69
C GLY A 70 9.89 -4.80 -4.10
N MET A 71 10.00 -5.89 -4.86
CA MET A 71 10.49 -5.85 -6.24
C MET A 71 9.40 -5.33 -7.19
N ILE A 72 9.72 -4.30 -7.99
CA ILE A 72 8.87 -3.89 -9.11
C ILE A 72 8.89 -4.99 -10.17
N VAL A 73 7.72 -5.60 -10.41
CA VAL A 73 7.53 -6.72 -11.34
C VAL A 73 7.18 -6.21 -12.73
N SER A 74 6.38 -5.15 -12.82
CA SER A 74 6.05 -4.48 -14.07
C SER A 74 5.80 -2.99 -13.85
N THR A 75 5.93 -2.24 -14.94
CA THR A 75 5.57 -0.82 -15.02
C THR A 75 4.80 -0.62 -16.31
N ALA A 76 3.64 0.02 -16.23
CA ALA A 76 2.84 0.44 -17.37
C ALA A 76 2.61 1.95 -17.33
N THR A 77 2.56 2.58 -18.50
CA THR A 77 2.12 3.98 -18.60
C THR A 77 0.60 4.03 -18.61
N ILE A 78 0.02 4.78 -17.69
CA ILE A 78 -1.41 5.09 -17.66
C ILE A 78 -1.63 6.55 -18.06
N THR A 79 -2.75 6.85 -18.72
CA THR A 79 -2.97 8.17 -19.33
C THR A 79 -4.40 8.65 -19.12
N GLY A 80 -4.57 9.88 -18.63
CA GLY A 80 -5.86 10.57 -18.48
C GLY A 80 -6.44 11.05 -19.83
N GLU A 81 -7.71 11.45 -19.83
CA GLU A 81 -8.39 12.00 -21.01
C GLU A 81 -8.05 13.47 -21.28
N ASP A 82 -7.82 14.25 -20.22
CA ASP A 82 -7.40 15.64 -20.36
C ASP A 82 -5.95 15.65 -20.90
N PRO A 83 -5.68 16.22 -22.09
CA PRO A 83 -4.35 16.18 -22.69
C PRO A 83 -3.29 16.97 -21.92
N ASP A 84 -3.71 17.89 -21.05
CA ASP A 84 -2.83 18.82 -20.36
C ASP A 84 -2.73 18.51 -18.87
N ASN A 85 -3.42 17.48 -18.34
CA ASN A 85 -3.36 17.16 -16.92
C ASN A 85 -3.85 15.73 -16.63
N PHE A 86 -3.22 15.08 -15.66
CA PHE A 86 -3.75 13.87 -15.03
C PHE A 86 -3.49 13.95 -13.52
N PHE A 87 -4.51 14.39 -12.77
CA PHE A 87 -4.33 14.67 -11.34
C PHE A 87 -4.90 13.53 -10.51
N VAL A 88 -4.04 12.55 -10.21
CA VAL A 88 -4.42 11.37 -9.43
C VAL A 88 -4.68 11.78 -7.97
N GLY A 89 -5.89 11.50 -7.48
CA GLY A 89 -6.27 11.77 -6.09
C GLY A 89 -6.18 10.55 -5.18
N GLY A 90 -6.64 9.40 -5.67
CA GLY A 90 -6.78 8.16 -4.90
C GLY A 90 -6.90 6.95 -5.81
N VAL A 91 -6.71 5.76 -5.22
CA VAL A 91 -6.66 4.50 -5.95
C VAL A 91 -7.25 3.36 -5.12
N ALA A 92 -7.97 2.46 -5.77
CA ALA A 92 -8.48 1.24 -5.15
C ALA A 92 -8.35 0.05 -6.09
N TYR A 93 -8.01 -1.11 -5.53
CA TYR A 93 -8.14 -2.36 -6.25
C TYR A 93 -9.61 -2.77 -6.31
N ASP A 94 -10.06 -3.10 -7.50
CA ASP A 94 -11.41 -3.58 -7.76
C ASP A 94 -11.36 -5.07 -8.07
N PHE A 95 -11.61 -5.88 -7.04
CA PHE A 95 -11.60 -7.33 -7.09
C PHE A 95 -12.69 -7.92 -8.00
N VAL A 96 -13.72 -7.14 -8.37
CA VAL A 96 -14.79 -7.62 -9.26
C VAL A 96 -14.25 -7.85 -10.67
N ASP A 97 -13.47 -6.90 -11.19
CA ASP A 97 -12.92 -6.94 -12.54
C ASP A 97 -11.40 -7.23 -12.55
N GLY A 98 -10.75 -7.25 -11.38
CA GLY A 98 -9.30 -7.41 -11.25
C GLY A 98 -8.52 -6.22 -11.81
N ARG A 99 -9.04 -5.00 -11.58
CA ARG A 99 -8.54 -3.75 -12.18
C ARG A 99 -8.24 -2.71 -11.11
N ILE A 100 -7.53 -1.66 -11.51
CA ILE A 100 -7.09 -0.57 -10.63
C ILE A 100 -7.97 0.64 -10.93
N LEU A 101 -8.81 1.03 -9.97
CA LEU A 101 -9.60 2.25 -10.06
C LEU A 101 -8.76 3.44 -9.67
N VAL A 102 -8.74 4.47 -10.51
CA VAL A 102 -7.94 5.69 -10.30
C VAL A 102 -8.84 6.90 -10.46
N THR A 103 -8.84 7.78 -9.46
CA THR A 103 -9.52 9.08 -9.57
C THR A 103 -8.65 10.07 -10.34
N ASP A 104 -9.26 10.88 -11.20
CA ASP A 104 -8.62 11.96 -11.95
C ASP A 104 -9.37 13.26 -11.68
N ASN A 105 -8.74 14.15 -10.92
CA ASN A 105 -9.28 15.48 -10.59
C ASN A 105 -9.00 16.53 -11.69
N ALA A 106 -8.53 16.12 -12.87
CA ALA A 106 -8.44 17.02 -14.01
C ALA A 106 -9.81 17.29 -14.66
N GLY A 107 -9.95 18.47 -15.25
CA GLY A 107 -11.13 18.84 -16.05
C GLY A 107 -12.46 18.72 -15.30
N SER A 108 -13.32 17.80 -15.77
CA SER A 108 -14.65 17.52 -15.21
C SER A 108 -14.64 16.54 -14.03
N GLY A 109 -13.49 15.93 -13.74
CA GLY A 109 -13.34 14.89 -12.73
C GLY A 109 -13.85 13.53 -13.21
N ARG A 110 -13.00 12.51 -13.18
CA ARG A 110 -13.26 11.17 -13.73
C ARG A 110 -12.83 10.06 -12.80
N LEU A 111 -13.50 8.92 -12.94
CA LEU A 111 -13.06 7.66 -12.38
C LEU A 111 -12.68 6.73 -13.52
N TYR A 112 -11.40 6.37 -13.60
CA TYR A 112 -10.89 5.41 -14.57
C TYR A 112 -10.72 4.02 -13.94
N SER A 113 -10.69 3.01 -14.78
CA SER A 113 -10.29 1.64 -14.47
C SER A 113 -9.15 1.22 -15.40
N PHE A 114 -8.01 0.85 -14.84
CA PHE A 114 -6.82 0.41 -15.58
C PHE A 114 -6.55 -1.08 -15.35
N ASP A 115 -6.07 -1.80 -16.36
CA ASP A 115 -5.37 -3.07 -16.14
C ASP A 115 -3.88 -2.84 -15.92
N GLU A 116 -3.17 -3.92 -15.58
CA GLU A 116 -1.72 -3.90 -15.35
C GLU A 116 -0.90 -3.55 -16.61
N ALA A 117 -1.50 -3.61 -17.80
CA ALA A 117 -0.87 -3.20 -19.05
C ALA A 117 -1.10 -1.71 -19.36
N GLY A 118 -1.88 -1.00 -18.53
CA GLY A 118 -2.21 0.41 -18.68
C GLY A 118 -3.40 0.69 -19.60
N ASN A 119 -4.15 -0.32 -20.04
CA ASN A 119 -5.35 -0.07 -20.84
C ASN A 119 -6.43 0.53 -19.96
N ARG A 120 -7.00 1.66 -20.40
CA ARG A 120 -7.97 2.45 -19.65
C ARG A 120 -9.41 2.18 -20.07
N GLU A 121 -10.30 2.16 -19.10
CA GLU A 121 -11.74 2.35 -19.25
C GLU A 121 -12.21 3.52 -18.38
N THR A 122 -13.23 4.26 -18.81
CA THR A 122 -13.83 5.36 -18.03
C THR A 122 -15.12 4.87 -17.40
N ILE A 123 -15.15 4.77 -16.07
CA ILE A 123 -16.31 4.29 -15.30
C ILE A 123 -17.30 5.42 -15.08
N ALA A 124 -16.82 6.60 -14.70
CA ALA A 124 -17.64 7.78 -14.49
C ALA A 124 -16.91 9.07 -14.90
N ASP A 125 -17.67 10.10 -15.24
CA ASP A 125 -17.22 11.45 -15.59
C ASP A 125 -18.16 12.48 -14.96
N GLY A 126 -17.71 13.73 -14.83
CA GLY A 126 -18.48 14.84 -14.26
C GLY A 126 -18.47 14.90 -12.75
N ILE A 127 -17.56 14.17 -12.09
CA ILE A 127 -17.43 14.15 -10.63
C ILE A 127 -16.42 15.22 -10.21
N GLN A 128 -16.88 16.46 -10.12
CA GLN A 128 -15.99 17.60 -9.84
C GLN A 128 -15.24 17.43 -8.52
N PHE A 129 -13.94 17.72 -8.53
CA PHE A 129 -13.08 17.61 -7.36
C PHE A 129 -13.08 16.23 -6.73
N ILE A 130 -13.18 15.17 -7.55
CA ILE A 130 -13.00 13.79 -7.10
C ILE A 130 -11.64 13.64 -6.42
N THR A 131 -11.62 13.02 -5.25
CA THR A 131 -10.40 12.84 -4.44
C THR A 131 -10.08 11.38 -4.28
N ASP A 132 -10.78 10.67 -3.40
CA ASP A 132 -10.47 9.28 -3.10
C ASP A 132 -11.53 8.30 -3.64
N VAL A 133 -11.18 7.03 -3.74
CA VAL A 133 -12.05 5.94 -4.16
C VAL A 133 -11.88 4.75 -3.23
N ALA A 134 -12.99 4.11 -2.86
CA ALA A 134 -13.00 2.84 -2.15
C ALA A 134 -14.03 1.89 -2.76
N VAL A 135 -13.70 0.60 -2.78
CA VAL A 135 -14.58 -0.47 -3.25
C VAL A 135 -15.03 -1.29 -2.06
N ARG A 136 -16.34 -1.43 -1.88
CA ARG A 136 -16.92 -2.27 -0.83
C ARG A 136 -16.69 -3.74 -1.19
N SER A 137 -16.62 -4.64 -0.20
CA SER A 137 -16.45 -6.09 -0.42
C SER A 137 -17.58 -6.76 -1.23
N SER A 138 -18.72 -6.08 -1.41
CA SER A 138 -19.82 -6.47 -2.30
C SER A 138 -19.71 -5.89 -3.73
N GLY A 139 -18.74 -5.02 -3.99
CA GLY A 139 -18.35 -4.54 -5.31
C GLY A 139 -18.81 -3.12 -5.65
N GLU A 140 -19.58 -2.45 -4.78
CA GLU A 140 -20.01 -1.07 -4.99
C GLU A 140 -18.85 -0.09 -4.81
N ILE A 141 -18.83 0.94 -5.65
CA ILE A 141 -17.77 1.94 -5.70
C ILE A 141 -18.26 3.22 -5.00
N PHE A 142 -17.41 3.76 -4.14
CA PHE A 142 -17.64 5.05 -3.48
C PHE A 142 -16.47 5.98 -3.78
N VAL A 143 -16.79 7.24 -4.05
CA VAL A 143 -15.79 8.29 -4.27
C VAL A 143 -16.08 9.49 -3.38
N SER A 144 -15.04 10.18 -2.93
CA SER A 144 -15.17 11.42 -2.17
C SER A 144 -14.90 12.63 -3.04
N THR A 145 -15.38 13.80 -2.61
CA THR A 145 -15.20 15.06 -3.32
C THR A 145 -14.73 16.17 -2.39
N ALA A 146 -13.91 17.07 -2.94
CA ALA A 146 -13.30 18.22 -2.27
C ALA A 146 -13.90 19.56 -2.71
N THR A 147 -15.23 19.63 -2.82
CA THR A 147 -15.95 20.87 -3.13
C THR A 147 -16.30 21.66 -1.86
N THR A 148 -16.84 22.88 -2.01
CA THR A 148 -17.31 23.70 -0.87
C THR A 148 -18.44 23.03 -0.05
N ALA A 149 -19.10 22.03 -0.63
CA ALA A 149 -20.03 21.14 0.06
C ALA A 149 -19.70 19.71 -0.38
N GLY A 150 -18.52 19.23 0.03
CA GLY A 150 -18.03 17.91 -0.33
C GLY A 150 -19.02 16.82 0.08
N GLU A 151 -19.00 15.74 -0.69
CA GLU A 151 -19.85 14.58 -0.52
C GLU A 151 -19.06 13.30 -0.76
N VAL A 152 -19.59 12.19 -0.23
CA VAL A 152 -19.33 10.84 -0.72
C VAL A 152 -20.43 10.46 -1.69
N LEU A 153 -20.04 10.00 -2.87
CA LEU A 153 -20.93 9.54 -3.93
C LEU A 153 -20.77 8.04 -4.12
N ALA A 154 -21.88 7.30 -4.14
CA ALA A 154 -21.90 5.94 -4.67
C ALA A 154 -21.97 6.01 -6.20
N VAL A 155 -21.12 5.25 -6.89
CA VAL A 155 -21.01 5.23 -8.36
C VAL A 155 -21.58 3.93 -8.89
N ASP A 156 -22.57 4.03 -9.78
CA ASP A 156 -23.08 2.89 -10.52
C ASP A 156 -22.06 2.47 -11.61
N ARG A 157 -21.53 1.26 -11.47
CA ARG A 157 -20.46 0.73 -12.34
C ARG A 157 -20.86 0.64 -13.81
N ALA A 158 -22.14 0.39 -14.09
CA ALA A 158 -22.60 0.13 -15.44
C ALA A 158 -22.90 1.42 -16.22
N THR A 159 -23.36 2.46 -15.52
CA THR A 159 -23.83 3.71 -16.13
C THR A 159 -22.96 4.92 -15.81
N GLY A 160 -22.09 4.82 -14.80
CA GLY A 160 -21.33 5.94 -14.25
C GLY A 160 -22.16 6.95 -13.46
N SER A 161 -23.46 6.67 -13.26
CA SER A 161 -24.36 7.57 -12.52
C SER A 161 -24.01 7.59 -11.03
N THR A 162 -24.20 8.73 -10.38
CA THR A 162 -23.87 8.89 -8.96
C THR A 162 -25.08 9.15 -8.08
N VAL A 163 -25.01 8.69 -6.82
CA VAL A 163 -25.98 8.98 -5.75
C VAL A 163 -25.22 9.45 -4.52
N SER A 164 -25.65 10.57 -3.92
CA SER A 164 -25.04 11.07 -2.68
C SER A 164 -25.32 10.11 -1.51
N ALA A 165 -24.24 9.58 -0.93
CA ALA A 165 -24.26 8.69 0.22
C ALA A 165 -24.08 9.48 1.53
N LEU A 166 -23.27 10.54 1.49
CA LEU A 166 -23.01 11.42 2.63
C LEU A 166 -22.65 12.81 2.11
N GLY A 167 -23.40 13.84 2.53
CA GLY A 167 -23.07 15.23 2.23
C GLY A 167 -22.49 15.99 3.43
N GLY A 168 -22.02 17.21 3.19
CA GLY A 168 -21.55 18.11 4.25
C GLY A 168 -20.14 17.79 4.74
N LEU A 169 -19.29 17.32 3.84
CA LEU A 169 -17.84 17.28 4.06
C LEU A 169 -17.28 18.69 3.83
N ALA A 170 -16.32 19.11 4.65
CA ALA A 170 -15.57 20.32 4.38
C ALA A 170 -14.64 20.10 3.17
N PHE A 171 -13.84 19.03 3.21
CA PHE A 171 -13.05 18.50 2.11
C PHE A 171 -12.91 16.98 2.31
N GLY A 172 -13.56 16.17 1.46
CA GLY A 172 -13.42 14.71 1.51
C GLY A 172 -12.01 14.28 1.10
N ALA A 173 -11.30 13.59 1.98
CA ALA A 173 -9.89 13.26 1.79
C ALA A 173 -9.64 11.75 1.65
N GLY A 174 -10.26 10.91 2.48
CA GLY A 174 -9.99 9.47 2.49
C GLY A 174 -11.24 8.62 2.76
N LEU A 175 -11.29 7.44 2.17
CA LEU A 175 -12.37 6.46 2.31
C LEU A 175 -11.81 5.08 2.65
N ALA A 176 -12.39 4.41 3.64
CA ALA A 176 -12.05 3.03 3.96
C ALA A 176 -13.27 2.26 4.49
N PHE A 177 -13.42 1.00 4.09
CA PHE A 177 -14.51 0.14 4.57
C PHE A 177 -14.08 -0.67 5.79
N GLU A 178 -14.95 -0.69 6.80
CA GLU A 178 -14.87 -1.63 7.91
C GLU A 178 -15.33 -3.01 7.47
N ALA A 179 -15.00 -4.04 8.25
CA ALA A 179 -15.29 -5.42 7.90
C ALA A 179 -16.79 -5.76 7.92
N ASP A 180 -17.60 -5.00 8.66
CA ASP A 180 -19.07 -5.06 8.63
C ASP A 180 -19.68 -4.34 7.42
N GLY A 181 -18.84 -3.65 6.64
CA GLY A 181 -19.21 -2.95 5.40
C GLY A 181 -19.68 -1.52 5.61
N ASP A 182 -19.51 -0.96 6.81
CA ASP A 182 -19.68 0.47 7.09
C ASP A 182 -18.50 1.26 6.50
N LEU A 183 -18.77 2.50 6.11
CA LEU A 183 -17.77 3.37 5.47
C LEU A 183 -17.21 4.36 6.47
N VAL A 184 -15.89 4.35 6.65
CA VAL A 184 -15.17 5.40 7.37
C VAL A 184 -14.72 6.45 6.38
N VAL A 185 -15.04 7.70 6.69
CA VAL A 185 -14.76 8.87 5.88
C VAL A 185 -13.85 9.80 6.66
N GLN A 186 -12.71 10.14 6.06
CA GLN A 186 -11.86 11.23 6.51
C GLN A 186 -12.23 12.53 5.80
N ASP A 187 -12.55 13.54 6.59
CA ASP A 187 -12.87 14.90 6.15
C ASP A 187 -11.92 15.91 6.82
N VAL A 188 -11.55 16.95 6.08
CA VAL A 188 -10.56 17.95 6.47
C VAL A 188 -11.19 19.32 6.48
N ALA A 189 -11.15 19.99 7.63
CA ALA A 189 -11.44 21.41 7.72
C ALA A 189 -10.13 22.22 7.67
N TYR A 190 -10.17 23.42 7.10
CA TYR A 190 -9.05 24.36 7.16
C TYR A 190 -9.44 25.59 7.98
N ASP A 191 -8.54 26.03 8.86
CA ASP A 191 -8.70 27.32 9.53
C ASP A 191 -8.36 28.50 8.61
N ALA A 192 -8.48 29.73 9.12
CA ALA A 192 -8.19 30.95 8.35
C ALA A 192 -6.70 31.10 7.96
N GLN A 193 -5.82 30.26 8.51
CA GLN A 193 -4.40 30.19 8.23
C GLN A 193 -4.04 28.98 7.36
N PHE A 194 -5.03 28.25 6.82
CA PHE A 194 -4.86 27.02 6.05
C PHE A 194 -4.19 25.88 6.84
N ASN A 195 -4.35 25.85 8.17
CA ASN A 195 -4.01 24.67 8.94
C ASN A 195 -5.14 23.63 8.82
N PRO A 196 -4.83 22.41 8.37
CA PRO A 196 -5.81 21.34 8.28
C PRO A 196 -6.18 20.83 9.67
N SER A 197 -7.40 20.35 9.79
CA SER A 197 -7.94 19.70 10.96
C SER A 197 -8.80 18.53 10.50
N GLY A 198 -8.30 17.31 10.73
CA GLY A 198 -8.96 16.09 10.31
C GLY A 198 -10.13 15.72 11.21
N SER A 199 -11.07 15.01 10.61
CA SER A 199 -12.17 14.35 11.29
C SER A 199 -12.43 12.98 10.66
N LEU A 200 -12.79 12.01 11.50
CA LEU A 200 -13.24 10.70 11.07
C LEU A 200 -14.73 10.57 11.38
N ARG A 201 -15.49 10.08 10.40
CA ARG A 201 -16.91 9.77 10.54
C ARG A 201 -17.17 8.37 10.03
N ARG A 202 -18.00 7.61 10.73
CA ARG A 202 -18.55 6.35 10.23
C ARG A 202 -19.90 6.61 9.58
N LEU A 203 -20.11 6.08 8.40
CA LEU A 203 -21.40 6.03 7.72
C LEU A 203 -21.89 4.58 7.74
N PRO A 204 -22.93 4.27 8.55
CA PRO A 204 -23.52 2.95 8.53
C PRO A 204 -24.15 2.64 7.18
N ILE A 205 -23.86 1.47 6.60
CA ILE A 205 -24.38 1.04 5.30
C ILE A 205 -25.11 -0.29 5.47
N SER A 206 -26.37 -0.31 5.07
CA SER A 206 -27.18 -1.53 5.04
C SER A 206 -27.76 -1.77 3.67
N GLU A 207 -28.09 -3.02 3.37
CA GLU A 207 -28.71 -3.41 2.10
C GLU A 207 -30.19 -3.75 2.31
N SER A 208 -31.02 -3.36 1.36
CA SER A 208 -32.44 -3.67 1.31
C SER A 208 -32.83 -4.11 -0.11
N GLU A 209 -34.07 -4.59 -0.31
CA GLU A 209 -34.59 -4.88 -1.66
C GLU A 209 -34.57 -3.66 -2.59
N SER A 210 -34.55 -2.44 -2.03
CA SER A 210 -34.43 -1.18 -2.78
C SER A 210 -32.99 -0.72 -3.04
N GLY A 211 -31.99 -1.55 -2.69
CA GLY A 211 -30.57 -1.21 -2.77
C GLY A 211 -29.99 -0.71 -1.44
N LEU A 212 -28.82 -0.09 -1.53
CA LEU A 212 -28.08 0.43 -0.38
C LEU A 212 -28.87 1.52 0.36
N GLN A 213 -28.76 1.49 1.68
CA GLN A 213 -29.35 2.44 2.62
C GLN A 213 -28.24 3.02 3.49
N PHE A 214 -28.22 4.35 3.58
CA PHE A 214 -27.22 5.09 4.33
C PHE A 214 -27.80 5.56 5.67
N GLY A 215 -27.16 5.13 6.76
CA GLY A 215 -27.51 5.51 8.12
C GLY A 215 -27.13 6.94 8.48
N ALA A 216 -27.40 7.34 9.71
CA ALA A 216 -26.92 8.61 10.23
C ALA A 216 -25.40 8.54 10.47
N PRO A 217 -24.60 9.52 10.01
CA PRO A 217 -23.16 9.48 10.20
C PRO A 217 -22.80 9.67 11.69
N GLU A 218 -21.89 8.84 12.18
CA GLU A 218 -21.36 8.86 13.54
C GLU A 218 -20.00 9.54 13.56
N ALA A 219 -19.82 10.55 14.42
CA ALA A 219 -18.51 11.18 14.60
C ALA A 219 -17.60 10.27 15.42
N LEU A 220 -16.46 9.88 14.84
CA LEU A 220 -15.44 9.05 15.50
C LEU A 220 -14.36 9.92 16.13
N VAL A 221 -13.85 10.89 15.37
CA VAL A 221 -12.78 11.81 15.78
C VAL A 221 -13.04 13.19 15.17
N SER A 222 -12.68 14.24 15.90
CA SER A 222 -12.68 15.62 15.40
C SER A 222 -11.44 16.36 15.88
N GLY A 223 -10.86 17.22 15.04
CA GLY A 223 -9.75 18.07 15.47
C GLY A 223 -8.38 17.40 15.35
N ALA A 224 -8.24 16.39 14.50
CA ALA A 224 -7.03 15.57 14.39
C ALA A 224 -5.94 16.23 13.55
N ASN A 225 -4.70 15.80 13.77
CA ASN A 225 -3.55 16.23 12.96
C ASN A 225 -3.47 15.47 11.62
N SER A 226 -3.98 14.24 11.58
CA SER A 226 -4.10 13.45 10.35
C SER A 226 -5.34 13.80 9.55
N SER A 227 -5.16 13.99 8.24
CA SER A 227 -6.10 14.71 7.39
C SER A 227 -5.92 14.44 5.89
N TYR A 228 -5.42 13.29 5.44
CA TYR A 228 -5.14 13.09 4.00
C TYR A 228 -5.59 11.74 3.45
N GLY A 229 -5.30 10.63 4.14
CA GLY A 229 -5.83 9.31 3.79
C GLY A 229 -6.14 8.51 5.05
N VAL A 230 -6.98 7.48 4.91
CA VAL A 230 -7.39 6.59 6.01
C VAL A 230 -7.40 5.13 5.56
N VAL A 231 -6.98 4.23 6.44
CA VAL A 231 -7.12 2.78 6.30
C VAL A 231 -7.56 2.17 7.62
N ILE A 232 -8.11 0.95 7.55
CA ILE A 232 -8.58 0.19 8.70
C ILE A 232 -7.78 -1.10 8.78
N THR A 233 -7.27 -1.43 9.97
CA THR A 233 -6.32 -2.54 10.13
C THR A 233 -6.92 -3.82 10.69
N THR A 234 -8.09 -3.76 11.34
CA THR A 234 -8.75 -4.96 11.85
C THR A 234 -10.27 -4.87 11.79
N PRO A 235 -10.95 -6.01 11.58
CA PRO A 235 -12.40 -6.13 11.70
C PRO A 235 -12.98 -5.81 13.09
N ASN A 236 -12.17 -5.94 14.15
CA ASN A 236 -12.68 -6.10 15.52
C ASN A 236 -12.16 -5.07 16.53
N GLU A 237 -11.11 -4.30 16.21
CA GLU A 237 -10.44 -3.45 17.22
C GLU A 237 -10.65 -1.94 17.02
N ASN A 238 -11.52 -1.52 16.09
CA ASN A 238 -11.74 -0.10 15.73
C ASN A 238 -10.41 0.64 15.60
N GLU A 239 -9.47 0.04 14.88
CA GLU A 239 -8.13 0.58 14.72
C GLU A 239 -7.96 1.16 13.32
N TYR A 240 -7.85 2.49 13.29
CA TYR A 240 -7.71 3.26 12.07
C TYR A 240 -6.31 3.84 11.98
N PHE A 241 -5.79 3.91 10.77
CA PHE A 241 -4.57 4.64 10.50
C PHE A 241 -4.86 5.71 9.50
N ALA A 242 -4.26 6.87 9.70
CA ALA A 242 -4.40 7.96 8.78
C ALA A 242 -3.10 8.71 8.60
N THR A 243 -2.96 9.30 7.43
CA THR A 243 -1.79 10.11 7.11
C THR A 243 -2.05 11.58 7.44
N GLY A 244 -1.00 12.27 7.84
CA GLY A 244 -1.07 13.62 8.38
C GLY A 244 0.24 14.37 8.25
N ARG A 245 0.24 15.59 8.80
CA ARG A 245 1.49 16.34 9.00
C ARG A 245 2.45 15.52 9.86
N GLY A 246 3.66 15.26 9.39
CA GLY A 246 4.69 14.54 10.15
C GLY A 246 4.65 13.02 10.05
N GLY A 247 3.68 12.42 9.35
CA GLY A 247 3.67 11.00 9.02
C GLY A 247 2.35 10.28 9.20
N LEU A 248 2.43 9.05 9.71
CA LEU A 248 1.34 8.11 9.92
C LEU A 248 0.86 8.16 11.37
N TYR A 249 -0.45 8.27 11.55
CA TYR A 249 -1.11 8.34 12.84
C TYR A 249 -1.99 7.11 13.05
N ARG A 250 -2.03 6.64 14.30
CA ARG A 250 -2.89 5.56 14.77
C ARG A 250 -4.03 6.14 15.61
N TYR A 251 -5.24 5.69 15.34
CA TYR A 251 -6.42 5.89 16.17
C TYR A 251 -6.81 4.59 16.84
N SER A 252 -6.85 4.59 18.17
CA SER A 252 -7.22 3.41 18.95
C SER A 252 -7.84 3.80 20.30
N GLY A 253 -8.49 2.83 20.94
CA GLY A 253 -9.10 3.00 22.26
C GLY A 253 -10.58 3.40 22.22
N THR A 254 -11.15 3.69 23.40
CA THR A 254 -12.55 4.10 23.54
C THR A 254 -12.67 5.20 24.60
N PRO A 255 -12.92 6.47 24.22
CA PRO A 255 -13.02 6.98 22.84
C PRO A 255 -11.69 6.87 22.08
N LEU A 256 -11.74 6.96 20.74
CA LEU A 256 -10.55 6.91 19.89
C LEU A 256 -9.62 8.09 20.19
N GLY A 257 -8.36 7.79 20.48
CA GLY A 257 -7.29 8.76 20.63
C GLY A 257 -6.32 8.69 19.45
N GLU A 258 -5.89 9.86 18.96
CA GLU A 258 -4.84 9.97 17.95
C GLU A 258 -3.46 9.88 18.60
N SER A 259 -2.55 9.13 17.97
CA SER A 259 -1.14 9.10 18.33
C SER A 259 -0.26 8.98 17.08
N LEU A 260 0.89 9.65 17.06
CA LEU A 260 1.88 9.47 15.99
C LEU A 260 2.42 8.03 16.06
N PHE A 261 2.36 7.31 14.94
CA PHE A 261 2.79 5.93 14.84
C PHE A 261 4.14 5.80 14.13
N ALA A 262 4.34 6.51 13.03
CA ALA A 262 5.59 6.51 12.28
C ALA A 262 5.74 7.82 11.50
N GLY A 263 6.97 8.24 11.22
CA GLY A 263 7.23 9.33 10.28
C GLY A 263 8.42 10.19 10.68
N SER A 264 8.67 11.26 9.93
CA SER A 264 9.78 12.17 10.21
C SER A 264 9.51 13.09 11.40
N GLY A 265 8.25 13.19 11.86
CA GLY A 265 7.80 14.19 12.82
C GLY A 265 7.90 15.63 12.31
N GLY A 266 8.29 15.84 11.04
CA GLY A 266 8.39 17.16 10.42
C GLY A 266 7.03 17.66 9.99
N GLU A 267 6.62 18.83 10.47
CA GLU A 267 5.30 19.43 10.16
C GLU A 267 5.08 19.70 8.67
N ASP A 268 6.16 19.72 7.87
CA ASP A 268 6.16 19.90 6.42
C ASP A 268 5.91 18.60 5.62
N HIS A 269 5.88 17.43 6.28
CA HIS A 269 5.62 16.15 5.59
C HIS A 269 4.12 15.87 5.57
N PHE A 270 3.52 15.86 4.38
CA PHE A 270 2.13 15.50 4.13
C PHE A 270 2.11 14.13 3.46
N SER A 271 1.76 13.08 4.20
CA SER A 271 1.57 11.78 3.54
C SER A 271 0.17 11.74 2.91
N SER A 272 0.09 11.46 1.61
CA SER A 272 -1.15 11.51 0.82
C SER A 272 -1.64 10.12 0.41
N ALA A 273 -0.73 9.17 0.25
CA ALA A 273 -1.03 7.81 -0.17
C ALA A 273 -0.85 6.85 1.01
N ILE A 274 -1.85 6.02 1.26
CA ILE A 274 -1.81 4.95 2.26
C ILE A 274 -2.60 3.75 1.78
N ALA A 275 -2.09 2.55 2.03
CA ALA A 275 -2.79 1.30 1.80
C ALA A 275 -2.55 0.33 2.95
N PHE A 276 -3.51 -0.57 3.15
CA PHE A 276 -3.41 -1.65 4.10
C PHE A 276 -3.67 -2.98 3.41
N HIS A 277 -2.80 -3.96 3.65
CA HIS A 277 -3.05 -5.35 3.34
C HIS A 277 -3.29 -6.12 4.66
N PRO A 278 -4.40 -6.87 4.79
CA PRO A 278 -4.75 -7.52 6.05
C PRO A 278 -3.79 -8.63 6.48
N GLY A 279 -3.08 -9.25 5.54
CA GLY A 279 -2.27 -10.43 5.83
C GLY A 279 -3.13 -11.66 6.16
N VAL A 280 -2.49 -12.74 6.59
CA VAL A 280 -3.15 -13.90 7.17
C VAL A 280 -3.36 -13.76 8.69
N ASP A 281 -2.54 -12.94 9.34
CA ASP A 281 -2.57 -12.61 10.77
C ASP A 281 -2.85 -11.11 10.96
N SER A 282 -3.31 -10.71 12.15
CA SER A 282 -3.62 -9.31 12.46
C SER A 282 -2.41 -8.38 12.34
N PHE A 283 -2.63 -7.09 12.06
CA PHE A 283 -1.62 -6.04 12.22
C PHE A 283 -1.33 -5.75 13.70
N ALA A 284 -0.67 -6.68 14.38
CA ALA A 284 -0.31 -6.56 15.79
C ALA A 284 1.21 -6.64 15.96
N ALA A 285 1.72 -6.02 17.02
CA ALA A 285 3.13 -6.07 17.36
C ALA A 285 3.60 -7.54 17.45
N PHE A 286 4.67 -7.87 16.72
CA PHE A 286 5.24 -9.22 16.64
C PHE A 286 4.31 -10.31 16.07
N ALA A 287 3.28 -9.94 15.29
CA ALA A 287 2.42 -10.92 14.61
C ALA A 287 3.14 -11.75 13.55
N GLY A 288 4.29 -11.27 13.07
CA GLY A 288 5.14 -11.95 12.11
C GLY A 288 4.77 -11.74 10.63
N ALA A 289 5.27 -12.58 9.71
CA ALA A 289 5.25 -12.41 8.25
C ALA A 289 3.84 -12.45 7.71
N GLY A 290 3.01 -13.25 8.37
CA GLY A 290 1.60 -13.35 8.08
C GLY A 290 0.83 -12.10 8.49
N GLY A 291 1.41 -11.23 9.32
CA GLY A 291 0.78 -10.01 9.78
C GLY A 291 0.42 -9.04 8.66
N GLY A 292 -0.57 -8.19 8.95
CA GLY A 292 -0.94 -7.10 8.04
C GLY A 292 0.24 -6.18 7.69
N LYS A 293 0.08 -5.39 6.62
CA LYS A 293 1.10 -4.47 6.12
C LYS A 293 0.46 -3.12 5.88
N ILE A 294 1.07 -2.05 6.39
CA ILE A 294 0.72 -0.68 6.03
C ILE A 294 1.79 -0.15 5.09
N VAL A 295 1.38 0.46 3.99
CA VAL A 295 2.27 1.19 3.10
C VAL A 295 1.80 2.63 3.04
N TYR A 296 2.74 3.57 3.13
CA TYR A 296 2.44 4.98 2.89
C TYR A 296 3.60 5.68 2.18
N ALA A 297 3.25 6.73 1.42
CA ALA A 297 4.22 7.64 0.81
C ALA A 297 4.13 9.00 1.49
N ALA A 298 5.26 9.59 1.87
CA ALA A 298 5.29 10.95 2.39
C ALA A 298 5.59 11.95 1.26
N GLN A 299 4.83 13.03 1.17
CA GLN A 299 5.11 14.16 0.29
C GLN A 299 5.56 15.33 1.18
N ALA A 300 6.82 15.76 1.11
CA ALA A 300 7.25 16.94 1.84
C ALA A 300 6.88 18.22 1.08
N ALA A 301 5.82 18.89 1.58
CA ALA A 301 5.42 20.26 1.26
C ALA A 301 5.54 20.68 -0.21
N PHE A 302 4.84 20.01 -1.14
CA PHE A 302 4.71 20.37 -2.57
C PHE A 302 6.05 20.68 -3.29
N GLY A 303 7.20 20.32 -2.72
CA GLY A 303 8.51 20.83 -3.13
C GLY A 303 9.66 19.85 -2.92
N VAL A 304 9.50 18.84 -2.06
CA VAL A 304 10.38 17.68 -1.95
C VAL A 304 9.50 16.44 -1.76
N GLU A 305 9.37 15.62 -2.78
CA GLU A 305 8.57 14.39 -2.68
C GLU A 305 9.53 13.21 -2.48
N ASP A 306 9.20 12.33 -1.53
CA ASP A 306 9.98 11.11 -1.36
C ASP A 306 9.77 10.24 -2.60
N ASP A 307 10.87 9.69 -3.12
CA ASP A 307 10.88 8.79 -4.27
C ASP A 307 10.80 7.31 -3.84
N PHE A 308 10.34 7.06 -2.61
CA PHE A 308 10.21 5.73 -2.02
C PHE A 308 8.91 5.61 -1.20
N LEU A 309 8.50 4.37 -0.98
CA LEU A 309 7.40 4.02 -0.07
C LEU A 309 7.96 3.54 1.25
N THR A 310 7.32 3.92 2.36
CA THR A 310 7.56 3.30 3.65
C THR A 310 6.57 2.16 3.86
N VAL A 311 7.09 0.96 4.07
CA VAL A 311 6.33 -0.24 4.44
C VAL A 311 6.53 -0.50 5.92
N ILE A 312 5.44 -0.64 6.66
CA ILE A 312 5.45 -1.08 8.06
C ILE A 312 4.86 -2.47 8.14
N THR A 313 5.61 -3.37 8.77
CA THR A 313 5.19 -4.74 9.05
C THR A 313 5.43 -5.08 10.52
N PRO A 314 4.63 -5.99 11.10
CA PRO A 314 4.96 -6.61 12.38
C PRO A 314 6.36 -7.23 12.34
N ALA A 315 7.13 -7.01 13.41
CA ALA A 315 8.48 -7.53 13.53
C ALA A 315 8.49 -9.06 13.55
N GLU A 316 9.44 -9.63 12.83
CA GLU A 316 9.52 -11.07 12.59
C GLU A 316 10.60 -11.76 13.42
N PRO A 317 10.30 -12.90 14.08
CA PRO A 317 11.31 -13.66 14.81
C PRO A 317 12.50 -14.13 13.95
N THR A 318 12.28 -14.28 12.65
CA THR A 318 13.27 -14.78 11.67
C THR A 318 13.93 -13.69 10.83
N ASP A 319 13.47 -12.45 10.93
CA ASP A 319 14.15 -11.26 10.37
C ASP A 319 15.21 -10.82 11.40
N PHE A 320 16.33 -11.53 11.38
CA PHE A 320 17.38 -11.40 12.38
C PHE A 320 18.15 -10.08 12.26
N ASN A 321 18.16 -9.47 11.07
CA ASN A 321 18.77 -8.16 10.84
C ASN A 321 17.78 -6.98 10.96
N SER A 322 16.49 -7.26 11.19
CA SER A 322 15.40 -6.29 11.33
C SER A 322 15.24 -5.37 10.10
N SER A 323 15.46 -5.92 8.91
CA SER A 323 15.35 -5.19 7.64
C SER A 323 13.91 -5.11 7.09
N GLY A 324 12.98 -5.85 7.69
CA GLY A 324 11.61 -6.01 7.17
C GLY A 324 11.53 -6.96 5.96
N LEU A 325 12.54 -7.79 5.76
CA LEU A 325 12.59 -8.88 4.79
C LEU A 325 13.10 -10.12 5.50
N ILE A 326 12.61 -11.29 5.10
CA ILE A 326 13.21 -12.56 5.47
C ILE A 326 13.98 -13.05 4.25
N ASP A 327 15.31 -12.94 4.27
CA ASP A 327 16.16 -13.27 3.12
C ASP A 327 17.50 -13.93 3.49
N LEU A 328 18.42 -13.98 2.52
CA LEU A 328 19.74 -14.59 2.72
C LEU A 328 20.64 -13.81 3.69
N ALA A 329 20.40 -12.52 3.91
CA ALA A 329 21.12 -11.74 4.91
C ALA A 329 20.75 -12.19 6.32
N ASP A 330 19.51 -12.63 6.57
CA ASP A 330 19.14 -13.27 7.82
C ASP A 330 19.84 -14.62 7.99
N LEU A 331 19.95 -15.39 6.91
CA LEU A 331 20.69 -16.65 6.95
C LEU A 331 22.15 -16.45 7.36
N GLU A 332 22.78 -15.35 6.94
CA GLU A 332 24.13 -14.99 7.38
C GLU A 332 24.20 -14.70 8.88
N VAL A 333 23.20 -14.00 9.43
CA VAL A 333 23.08 -13.75 10.89
C VAL A 333 22.92 -15.05 11.65
N TRP A 334 22.02 -15.95 11.20
CA TRP A 334 21.85 -17.27 11.81
C TRP A 334 23.14 -18.09 11.75
N ALA A 335 23.81 -18.12 10.59
CA ALA A 335 25.04 -18.89 10.41
C ALA A 335 26.17 -18.38 11.31
N ALA A 336 26.25 -17.06 11.54
CA ALA A 336 27.19 -16.46 12.47
C ALA A 336 26.86 -16.79 13.94
N GLY A 337 25.57 -16.95 14.27
CA GLY A 337 25.08 -17.29 15.60
C GLY A 337 25.11 -18.78 15.94
N PHE A 338 25.24 -19.66 14.95
CA PHE A 338 25.08 -21.11 15.15
C PHE A 338 25.98 -21.66 16.27
N GLY A 339 25.36 -22.30 17.26
CA GLY A 339 26.06 -22.84 18.44
C GLY A 339 26.39 -21.81 19.53
N MET A 340 25.94 -20.56 19.43
CA MET A 340 25.98 -19.60 20.53
C MET A 340 25.08 -20.05 21.68
N ALA A 341 25.52 -19.77 22.91
CA ALA A 341 24.74 -19.96 24.13
C ALA A 341 24.19 -18.62 24.61
N ALA A 342 22.90 -18.57 24.94
CA ALA A 342 22.17 -17.34 25.27
C ALA A 342 22.20 -16.22 24.20
N PRO A 343 21.99 -16.55 22.90
CA PRO A 343 21.73 -15.56 21.87
C PRO A 343 20.43 -14.76 22.15
N GLY A 344 20.35 -13.57 21.58
CA GLY A 344 19.09 -12.89 21.33
C GLY A 344 18.51 -13.26 19.96
N ARG A 345 17.26 -12.87 19.68
CA ARG A 345 16.61 -13.11 18.38
C ARG A 345 17.43 -12.60 17.21
N ASN A 346 17.98 -11.39 17.32
CA ASN A 346 18.85 -10.77 16.32
C ASN A 346 20.23 -11.45 16.15
N GLN A 347 20.45 -12.59 16.80
CA GLN A 347 21.64 -13.41 16.67
C GLN A 347 21.30 -14.81 16.11
N GLY A 348 20.07 -15.03 15.64
CA GLY A 348 19.65 -16.29 15.01
C GLY A 348 18.74 -17.17 15.87
N ASP A 349 18.28 -16.73 17.04
CA ASP A 349 17.37 -17.47 17.92
C ASP A 349 15.90 -17.16 17.57
N ALA A 350 15.39 -17.83 16.53
CA ALA A 350 14.05 -17.60 16.00
C ALA A 350 12.95 -18.13 16.92
N ASN A 351 13.21 -19.16 17.72
CA ASN A 351 12.20 -19.70 18.64
C ASN A 351 12.30 -19.11 20.07
N ALA A 352 13.33 -18.31 20.35
CA ALA A 352 13.67 -17.74 21.66
C ALA A 352 13.89 -18.80 22.76
N ASP A 353 14.50 -19.93 22.40
CA ASP A 353 14.83 -21.00 23.35
C ASP A 353 16.20 -20.81 24.03
N GLY A 354 16.94 -19.77 23.65
CA GLY A 354 18.25 -19.44 24.22
C GLY A 354 19.40 -20.23 23.60
N ALA A 355 19.21 -20.78 22.39
CA ALA A 355 20.26 -21.35 21.55
C ALA A 355 20.02 -21.02 20.07
N VAL A 356 21.08 -21.03 19.25
CA VAL A 356 20.96 -20.96 17.79
C VAL A 356 21.23 -22.34 17.22
N THR A 357 20.18 -23.00 16.75
CA THR A 357 20.19 -24.41 16.35
C THR A 357 19.59 -24.61 14.95
N GLY A 358 19.49 -25.89 14.54
CA GLY A 358 18.80 -26.25 13.32
C GLY A 358 17.28 -26.00 13.37
N ASP A 359 16.68 -25.92 14.56
CA ASP A 359 15.25 -25.63 14.70
C ASP A 359 14.95 -24.16 14.34
N ASP A 360 15.87 -23.25 14.64
CA ASP A 360 15.81 -21.85 14.22
C ASP A 360 15.95 -21.71 12.70
N PHE A 361 16.88 -22.46 12.11
CA PHE A 361 17.05 -22.52 10.66
C PHE A 361 15.78 -23.03 9.96
N LEU A 362 15.13 -24.06 10.50
CA LEU A 362 13.87 -24.57 9.97
C LEU A 362 12.74 -23.55 10.09
N THR A 363 12.75 -22.73 11.14
CA THR A 363 11.80 -21.63 11.32
C THR A 363 12.03 -20.57 10.25
N TRP A 364 13.27 -20.09 10.08
CA TRP A 364 13.66 -19.14 9.03
C TRP A 364 13.32 -19.67 7.62
N GLN A 365 13.64 -20.93 7.32
CA GLN A 365 13.39 -21.52 6.00
C GLN A 365 11.90 -21.53 5.63
N ARG A 366 11.01 -21.77 6.61
CA ARG A 366 9.56 -21.75 6.37
C ARG A 366 9.07 -20.33 6.11
N SER A 367 9.54 -19.35 6.87
CA SER A 367 9.17 -17.95 6.68
C SER A 367 9.72 -17.39 5.35
N TYR A 368 10.96 -17.72 4.99
CA TYR A 368 11.58 -17.34 3.71
C TYR A 368 10.75 -17.76 2.48
N GLN A 369 10.05 -18.90 2.55
CA GLN A 369 9.21 -19.36 1.44
C GLN A 369 7.90 -18.59 1.29
N GLN A 370 7.43 -17.89 2.32
CA GLN A 370 6.20 -17.08 2.26
C GLN A 370 6.42 -15.73 1.58
N ASP A 371 7.64 -15.18 1.64
CA ASP A 371 7.99 -13.89 1.02
C ASP A 371 8.42 -13.99 -0.45
N LEU A 372 8.58 -15.20 -0.97
CA LEU A 372 8.85 -15.41 -2.40
C LEU A 372 7.56 -15.17 -3.21
N PRO A 373 7.65 -14.53 -4.39
CA PRO A 373 6.51 -14.44 -5.30
C PRO A 373 5.92 -15.82 -5.56
N PRO A 374 4.59 -15.95 -5.71
CA PRO A 374 3.99 -17.22 -6.11
C PRO A 374 4.73 -17.71 -7.35
N VAL A 375 5.30 -18.91 -7.25
CA VAL A 375 6.15 -19.49 -8.30
C VAL A 375 5.42 -19.49 -9.66
N GLN A 376 4.08 -19.48 -9.66
CA GLN A 376 3.25 -19.34 -10.86
C GLN A 376 3.46 -18.02 -11.64
N ALA A 377 3.78 -16.91 -10.98
CA ALA A 377 4.03 -15.62 -11.64
C ALA A 377 5.33 -15.62 -12.46
N LEU A 378 6.33 -16.43 -12.07
CA LEU A 378 7.62 -16.55 -12.76
C LEU A 378 7.59 -17.48 -13.99
N PHE A 379 6.52 -18.28 -14.15
CA PHE A 379 6.42 -19.29 -15.22
C PHE A 379 5.48 -18.94 -16.38
N ASN A 380 4.79 -17.80 -16.35
CA ASN A 380 3.89 -17.38 -17.43
C ASN A 380 4.58 -17.03 -18.77
N GLY A 381 5.92 -17.04 -18.85
CA GLY A 381 6.68 -16.77 -20.10
C GLY A 381 7.62 -17.87 -20.57
N MET A 382 7.93 -18.88 -19.75
CA MET A 382 8.76 -20.01 -20.18
C MET A 382 7.86 -21.15 -20.64
N GLN A 383 7.58 -21.20 -21.95
CA GLN A 383 7.28 -22.48 -22.56
C GLN A 383 8.49 -23.39 -22.32
N ILE A 384 8.40 -24.24 -21.29
CA ILE A 384 9.29 -25.38 -21.15
C ILE A 384 9.13 -26.16 -22.45
N PRO A 385 10.16 -26.23 -23.33
CA PRO A 385 10.00 -26.92 -24.59
C PRO A 385 9.63 -28.36 -24.27
N GLU A 386 8.45 -28.81 -24.69
CA GLU A 386 8.12 -30.22 -24.60
C GLU A 386 9.24 -30.98 -25.35
N PRO A 387 9.80 -32.05 -24.78
CA PRO A 387 10.79 -32.83 -25.49
C PRO A 387 10.15 -33.30 -26.78
N ASN A 388 10.66 -32.81 -27.92
CA ASN A 388 10.16 -33.11 -29.27
C ASN A 388 9.76 -34.58 -29.33
N SER A 389 8.45 -34.88 -29.36
CA SER A 389 7.95 -36.26 -29.26
C SER A 389 8.47 -37.13 -30.41
N MET A 390 8.97 -36.51 -31.48
CA MET A 390 9.70 -37.13 -32.58
C MET A 390 11.03 -37.79 -32.16
N LEU A 391 11.76 -37.23 -31.19
CA LEU A 391 13.00 -37.84 -30.67
C LEU A 391 12.69 -39.11 -29.86
N LEU A 392 11.62 -39.12 -29.07
CA LEU A 392 11.17 -40.29 -28.32
C LEU A 392 10.67 -41.41 -29.25
N PHE A 393 10.02 -41.06 -30.37
CA PHE A 393 9.65 -42.02 -31.42
C PHE A 393 10.87 -42.54 -32.20
N ALA A 394 11.87 -41.71 -32.48
CA ALA A 394 13.09 -42.13 -33.16
C ALA A 394 13.93 -43.11 -32.33
N PHE A 395 14.05 -42.87 -31.01
CA PHE A 395 14.77 -43.77 -30.11
C PHE A 395 14.03 -45.11 -29.90
N SER A 396 12.70 -45.09 -29.76
CA SER A 396 11.92 -46.32 -29.64
C SER A 396 11.90 -47.15 -30.95
N GLY A 397 11.84 -46.49 -32.11
CA GLY A 397 11.96 -47.13 -33.41
C GLY A 397 13.33 -47.78 -33.67
N ALA A 398 14.41 -47.10 -33.29
CA ALA A 398 15.78 -47.62 -33.43
C ALA A 398 16.03 -48.86 -32.54
N ILE A 399 15.49 -48.87 -31.32
CA ILE A 399 15.58 -50.02 -30.41
C ILE A 399 14.76 -51.21 -30.92
N PHE A 400 13.60 -50.95 -31.53
CA PHE A 400 12.77 -52.01 -32.12
C PHE A 400 13.43 -52.64 -33.36
N LEU A 401 14.02 -51.83 -34.24
CA LEU A 401 14.75 -52.31 -35.44
C LEU A 401 16.02 -53.08 -35.09
N ALA A 402 16.78 -52.63 -34.07
CA ALA A 402 17.96 -53.34 -33.59
C ALA A 402 17.62 -54.74 -33.03
N ARG A 403 16.44 -54.90 -32.39
CA ARG A 403 15.96 -56.20 -31.90
C ARG A 403 15.48 -57.14 -33.00
N VAL A 404 14.98 -56.61 -34.12
CA VAL A 404 14.55 -57.44 -35.27
C VAL A 404 15.77 -57.96 -36.04
N PHE A 405 16.83 -57.15 -36.20
CA PHE A 405 18.06 -57.59 -36.88
C PHE A 405 18.85 -58.65 -36.11
N LEU A 406 18.83 -58.61 -34.77
CA LEU A 406 19.52 -59.60 -33.92
C LEU A 406 18.80 -60.97 -33.82
N ARG A 407 17.62 -61.13 -34.42
CA ARG A 407 16.88 -62.42 -34.47
C ARG A 407 17.02 -63.18 -35.78
N VAL A 408 17.73 -62.64 -36.77
CA VAL A 408 17.85 -63.23 -38.13
C VAL A 408 19.27 -63.72 -38.42
N HIS A 409 20.14 -63.89 -37.42
CA HIS A 409 21.44 -64.55 -37.58
C HIS A 409 21.58 -65.70 -36.60
#